data_AF-A0A6P0DV71-F1
#
_entry.id   AF-A0A6P0DV71-F1
#
_cell.length_a   1.000
_cell.length_b   1.000
_cell.length_c   1.000
_cell.angle_alpha   90.00
_cell.angle_beta   90.00
_cell.angle_gamma   90.00
#
_symmetry.space_group_name_H-M   'P 1'
#
loop_
_entity.id
_entity.type
_entity.pdbx_description
1 polymer ?
#
loop_
_entity_poly.entity_id
_entity_poly.type
_entity_poly.pdbx_seq_one_letter_code
_entity_poly.pdbx_strand_id
1 'polypeptide(L)'
;AYAPAAPDYSRQSPFDSILADQDSGRFVPEIGPRDHAWAASVLPSSVFSAGEQQCLASGIYFEARGESVKGQAAVAQVILNRVRNPAYPHTICGVVYQNEDWRNRCQFSFACDSIKDRVNSEYHWRVARDVAMAVTAG
;
A
#
# COMPACT_ATOMS: atom_id res chain seq x y z
N ALA A 1 30.39 15.16 19.50
CA ALA A 1 28.92 15.23 19.48
C ALA A 1 28.41 13.80 19.48
N TYR A 2 27.77 13.35 20.55
CA TYR A 2 27.24 11.99 20.63
C TYR A 2 25.89 11.94 19.92
N ALA A 3 25.71 10.95 19.04
CA ALA A 3 24.40 10.62 18.50
C ALA A 3 23.47 10.24 19.67
N PRO A 4 22.18 10.63 19.64
CA PRO A 4 21.25 10.19 20.66
C PRO A 4 21.17 8.66 20.66
N ALA A 5 21.00 8.07 21.84
CA ALA A 5 20.82 6.63 21.98
C ALA A 5 19.58 6.19 21.17
N ALA A 6 19.68 5.04 20.51
CA ALA A 6 18.54 4.44 19.82
C ALA A 6 17.40 4.20 20.82
N PRO A 7 16.15 4.50 20.47
CA PRO A 7 15.04 4.37 21.40
C PRO A 7 14.80 2.91 21.81
N ASP A 8 14.44 2.71 23.07
CA ASP A 8 14.13 1.40 23.65
C ASP A 8 12.69 1.01 23.32
N TYR A 9 12.51 0.33 22.18
CA TYR A 9 11.23 -0.16 21.68
C TYR A 9 10.55 -1.23 22.57
N SER A 10 11.18 -1.62 23.69
CA SER A 10 10.61 -2.57 24.65
C SER A 10 9.79 -1.91 25.77
N ARG A 11 9.95 -0.60 26.00
CA ARG A 11 9.28 0.16 27.07
C ARG A 11 8.33 1.26 26.61
N GLN A 12 8.41 1.62 25.34
CA GLN A 12 7.47 2.52 24.69
C GLN A 12 6.89 1.77 23.51
N SER A 13 5.56 1.65 23.49
CA SER A 13 4.90 1.14 22.30
C SER A 13 5.32 2.03 21.13
N PRO A 14 5.73 1.49 19.97
CA PRO A 14 5.96 2.30 18.76
C PRO A 14 4.76 3.18 18.40
N PHE A 15 3.58 2.85 18.95
CA PHE A 15 2.32 3.54 18.81
C PHE A 15 2.09 4.68 19.83
N ASP A 16 2.90 4.83 20.88
CA ASP A 16 2.74 5.93 21.87
C ASP A 16 3.18 7.29 21.29
N SER A 17 4.16 7.28 20.39
CA SER A 17 4.58 8.46 19.61
C SER A 17 3.54 8.94 18.59
N ILE A 18 2.48 8.15 18.33
CA ILE A 18 1.37 8.51 17.42
C ILE A 18 0.30 9.34 18.14
N LEU A 19 0.22 9.26 19.47
CA LEU A 19 -0.81 9.93 20.27
C LEU A 19 -0.48 11.39 20.61
N ALA A 20 0.76 11.82 20.37
CA ALA A 20 1.25 13.16 20.65
C ALA A 20 1.50 13.94 19.35
N ASP A 21 0.42 14.23 18.62
CA ASP A 21 0.16 15.50 17.91
C ASP A 21 -0.84 15.26 16.76
N GLN A 22 -1.88 16.10 16.72
CA GLN A 22 -3.01 15.93 15.82
C GLN A 22 -2.68 16.39 14.39
N ASP A 23 -2.10 15.48 13.62
CA ASP A 23 -2.20 15.43 12.16
C ASP A 23 -2.91 14.15 11.74
N SER A 24 -4.20 14.03 12.05
CA SER A 24 -5.13 12.98 11.59
C SER A 24 -4.74 11.49 11.78
N GLY A 25 -3.63 11.17 12.45
CA GLY A 25 -3.15 9.81 12.70
C GLY A 25 -2.67 9.06 11.43
N ARG A 26 -2.25 9.77 10.37
CA ARG A 26 -1.85 9.15 9.09
C ARG A 26 -0.33 8.96 9.01
N PHE A 27 0.10 7.76 8.63
CA PHE A 27 1.51 7.39 8.51
C PHE A 27 2.25 8.20 7.42
N VAL A 28 3.38 8.80 7.81
CA VAL A 28 4.36 9.45 6.92
C VAL A 28 5.63 8.61 6.90
N PRO A 29 6.07 8.09 5.73
CA PRO A 29 7.30 7.33 5.64
C PRO A 29 8.54 8.20 5.92
N GLU A 30 9.48 7.67 6.70
CA GLU A 30 10.83 8.24 6.78
C GLU A 30 11.56 8.00 5.45
N ILE A 31 12.12 9.07 4.86
CA ILE A 31 12.84 9.01 3.58
C ILE A 31 14.30 9.42 3.77
N GLY A 32 15.20 8.76 3.03
CA GLY A 32 16.62 9.06 3.02
C GLY A 32 16.95 10.34 2.23
N PRO A 33 18.17 10.88 2.39
CA PRO A 33 18.59 12.14 1.75
C PRO A 33 18.70 12.06 0.22
N ARG A 34 18.62 10.86 -0.38
CA ARG A 34 18.64 10.64 -1.84
C ARG A 34 17.26 10.27 -2.40
N ASP A 35 16.25 10.15 -1.55
CA ASP A 35 14.91 9.79 -1.98
C ASP A 35 14.18 11.01 -2.52
N HIS A 36 13.20 10.77 -3.38
CA HIS A 36 12.37 11.84 -3.90
C HIS A 36 11.38 12.34 -2.83
N ALA A 37 11.19 13.66 -2.75
CA ALA A 37 10.30 14.28 -1.76
C ALA A 37 8.86 13.74 -1.77
N TRP A 38 8.36 13.31 -2.94
CA TRP A 38 7.01 12.73 -3.04
C TRP A 38 6.85 11.44 -2.23
N ALA A 39 7.93 10.70 -1.94
CA ALA A 39 7.87 9.45 -1.17
C ALA A 39 7.41 9.68 0.29
N ALA A 40 7.62 10.89 0.83
CA ALA A 40 7.13 11.30 2.14
C ALA A 40 5.71 11.91 2.10
N SER A 41 5.02 11.87 0.95
CA SER A 41 3.65 12.39 0.87
C SER A 41 2.69 11.50 1.64
N VAL A 42 1.81 12.13 2.43
CA VAL A 42 0.68 11.44 3.06
C VAL A 42 -0.24 10.85 2.00
N LEU A 43 -0.77 9.66 2.27
CA LEU A 43 -1.79 9.08 1.39
C LEU A 43 -3.09 9.90 1.50
N PRO A 44 -3.82 10.10 0.38
CA PRO A 44 -5.10 10.80 0.42
C PRO A 44 -6.12 9.97 1.20
N SER A 45 -7.06 10.61 1.90
CA SER A 45 -8.05 9.89 2.71
C SER A 45 -8.98 8.97 1.90
N SER A 46 -9.07 9.19 0.59
CA SER A 46 -9.82 8.32 -0.33
C SER A 46 -9.34 6.87 -0.28
N VAL A 47 -8.05 6.61 -0.02
CA VAL A 47 -7.49 5.24 0.01
C VAL A 47 -8.15 4.34 1.05
N PHE A 48 -8.77 4.91 2.09
CA PHE A 48 -9.48 4.18 3.14
C PHE A 48 -10.93 3.84 2.77
N SER A 49 -11.43 4.34 1.64
CA SER A 49 -12.79 4.01 1.20
C SER A 49 -12.89 2.52 0.85
N ALA A 50 -14.09 1.95 1.03
CA ALA A 50 -14.33 0.53 0.75
C ALA A 50 -13.99 0.15 -0.70
N GLY A 51 -14.23 1.03 -1.67
CA GLY A 51 -13.89 0.79 -3.07
C GLY A 51 -12.38 0.74 -3.32
N GLU A 52 -11.63 1.66 -2.71
CA GLU A 52 -10.17 1.71 -2.84
C GLU A 52 -9.50 0.51 -2.15
N GLN A 53 -9.98 0.12 -0.97
CA GLN A 53 -9.54 -1.09 -0.27
C GLN A 53 -9.85 -2.36 -1.06
N GLN A 54 -11.00 -2.42 -1.73
CA GLN A 54 -11.34 -3.52 -2.63
C GLN A 54 -10.36 -3.62 -3.79
N CYS A 55 -9.99 -2.49 -4.42
CA CYS A 55 -8.98 -2.46 -5.48
C CYS A 55 -7.59 -2.90 -4.96
N LEU A 56 -7.19 -2.46 -3.76
CA LEU A 56 -5.91 -2.87 -3.16
C LEU A 56 -5.87 -4.38 -2.92
N ALA A 57 -6.93 -4.93 -2.33
CA ALA A 57 -7.05 -6.36 -2.08
C ALA A 57 -7.04 -7.17 -3.38
N SER A 58 -7.72 -6.70 -4.44
CA SER A 58 -7.65 -7.31 -5.78
C SER A 58 -6.23 -7.32 -6.31
N GLY A 59 -5.53 -6.18 -6.27
CA GLY A 59 -4.13 -6.08 -6.72
C GLY A 59 -3.22 -7.05 -5.97
N ILE A 60 -3.32 -7.12 -4.63
CA ILE A 60 -2.54 -8.05 -3.81
C ILE A 60 -2.88 -9.50 -4.15
N TYR A 61 -4.16 -9.83 -4.26
CA TYR A 61 -4.61 -11.19 -4.49
C TYR A 61 -4.12 -11.73 -5.84
N PHE A 62 -4.31 -10.97 -6.92
CA PHE A 62 -3.96 -11.44 -8.25
C PHE A 62 -2.45 -11.45 -8.51
N GLU A 63 -1.68 -10.58 -7.86
CA GLU A 63 -0.23 -10.52 -8.03
C GLU A 63 0.54 -11.42 -7.05
N ALA A 64 0.02 -11.65 -5.84
CA ALA A 64 0.82 -12.19 -4.74
C ALA A 64 0.08 -13.14 -3.77
N ARG A 65 -1.11 -13.65 -4.09
CA ARG A 65 -1.83 -14.59 -3.20
C ARG A 65 -1.03 -15.84 -2.77
N GLY A 66 -0.05 -16.28 -3.57
CA GLY A 66 0.80 -17.42 -3.28
C GLY A 66 2.06 -17.07 -2.47
N GLU A 67 2.29 -15.78 -2.24
CA GLU A 67 3.44 -15.28 -1.51
C GLU A 67 3.18 -15.24 0.00
N SER A 68 4.26 -15.13 0.77
CA SER A 68 4.19 -14.81 2.20
C SER A 68 3.45 -13.50 2.45
N VAL A 69 2.92 -13.31 3.66
CA VAL A 69 2.29 -12.04 4.09
C VAL A 69 3.23 -10.85 3.84
N LYS A 70 4.54 -11.02 4.05
CA LYS A 70 5.55 -10.00 3.76
C LYS A 70 5.63 -9.69 2.25
N GLY A 71 5.54 -10.69 1.38
CA GLY A 71 5.52 -10.51 -0.07
C GLY A 71 4.26 -9.79 -0.54
N GLN A 72 3.10 -10.12 0.03
CA GLN A 72 1.84 -9.42 -0.22
C GLN A 72 1.90 -7.96 0.23
N ALA A 73 2.44 -7.69 1.42
CA ALA A 73 2.64 -6.33 1.92
C ALA A 73 3.61 -5.52 1.04
N ALA A 74 4.63 -6.17 0.46
CA ALA A 74 5.54 -5.51 -0.48
C ALA A 74 4.81 -5.06 -1.76
N VAL A 75 3.93 -5.90 -2.33
CA VAL A 75 3.09 -5.50 -3.48
C VAL A 75 2.16 -4.36 -3.12
N ALA A 76 1.51 -4.42 -1.95
CA ALA A 76 0.67 -3.34 -1.44
C ALA A 76 1.47 -2.02 -1.34
N GLN A 77 2.69 -2.07 -0.80
CA GLN A 77 3.54 -0.88 -0.66
C GLN A 77 3.94 -0.30 -2.03
N VAL A 78 4.18 -1.13 -3.04
CA VAL A 78 4.43 -0.66 -4.41
C VAL A 78 3.23 0.11 -4.96
N ILE A 79 2.01 -0.38 -4.74
CA ILE A 79 0.78 0.32 -5.15
C ILE A 79 0.68 1.68 -4.45
N LEU A 80 0.84 1.72 -3.13
CA LEU A 80 0.75 2.96 -2.36
C LEU A 80 1.87 3.96 -2.69
N ASN A 81 3.06 3.47 -2.99
CA ASN A 81 4.17 4.32 -3.47
C ASN A 81 3.83 4.97 -4.81
N ARG A 82 3.14 4.26 -5.71
CA ARG A 82 2.62 4.86 -6.94
C ARG A 82 1.55 5.90 -6.64
N VAL A 83 0.61 5.64 -5.73
CA VAL A 83 -0.41 6.64 -5.33
C VAL A 83 0.23 7.95 -4.83
N ARG A 84 1.36 7.86 -4.10
CA ARG A 84 2.14 9.03 -3.65
C ARG A 84 2.89 9.74 -4.77
N ASN A 85 3.29 9.01 -5.80
CA ASN A 85 4.14 9.55 -6.86
C ASN A 85 3.30 10.37 -7.86
N PRO A 86 3.63 11.64 -8.12
CA PRO A 86 2.87 12.51 -9.00
C PRO A 86 2.84 12.05 -10.47
N ALA A 87 3.68 11.09 -10.87
CA ALA A 87 3.65 10.49 -12.21
C ALA A 87 2.52 9.45 -12.39
N TYR A 88 1.78 9.11 -11.34
CA TYR A 88 0.74 8.07 -11.34
C TYR A 88 -0.59 8.64 -10.84
N PRO A 89 -1.71 7.92 -11.06
CA PRO A 89 -3.00 8.28 -10.48
C PRO A 89 -2.96 8.35 -8.95
N HIS A 90 -3.71 9.30 -8.38
CA HIS A 90 -3.78 9.53 -6.92
C HIS A 90 -4.79 8.63 -6.20
N THR A 91 -5.24 7.56 -6.85
CA THR A 91 -6.16 6.56 -6.28
C THR A 91 -5.59 5.16 -6.50
N ILE A 92 -5.83 4.27 -5.55
CA ILE A 92 -5.49 2.86 -5.62
C ILE A 92 -6.13 2.23 -6.84
N CYS A 93 -7.44 2.42 -7.06
CA CYS A 93 -8.08 1.84 -8.24
C CYS A 93 -7.45 2.37 -9.54
N GLY A 94 -7.13 3.67 -9.59
CA GLY A 94 -6.46 4.27 -10.74
C GLY A 94 -5.08 3.67 -11.02
N VAL A 95 -4.32 3.33 -9.97
CA VAL A 95 -3.02 2.66 -10.09
C VAL A 95 -3.17 1.18 -10.48
N VAL A 96 -4.09 0.46 -9.85
CA VAL A 96 -4.29 -0.97 -10.05
C VAL A 96 -4.78 -1.27 -11.48
N TYR A 97 -5.73 -0.47 -11.97
CA TYR A 97 -6.32 -0.64 -13.30
C TYR A 97 -5.71 0.32 -14.35
N GLN A 98 -4.53 0.88 -14.07
CA GLN A 98 -3.87 1.78 -15.00
C GLN A 98 -3.58 1.08 -16.34
N ASN A 99 -4.05 1.68 -17.43
CA ASN A 99 -3.95 1.18 -18.80
C ASN A 99 -4.63 -0.19 -19.04
N GLU A 100 -5.70 -0.50 -18.30
CA GLU A 100 -6.47 -1.75 -18.52
C GLU A 100 -6.99 -1.90 -19.96
N ASP A 101 -7.32 -0.78 -20.62
CA ASP A 101 -7.76 -0.76 -22.03
C ASP A 101 -6.65 -1.12 -23.03
N TRP A 102 -5.39 -1.17 -22.60
CA TRP A 102 -4.24 -1.44 -23.46
C TRP A 102 -3.67 -2.83 -23.17
N ARG A 103 -4.09 -3.81 -24.00
CA ARG A 103 -3.64 -5.20 -23.88
C ARG A 103 -2.11 -5.33 -23.76
N ASN A 104 -1.66 -6.05 -22.74
CA ASN A 104 -0.25 -6.26 -22.38
C ASN A 104 0.56 -4.98 -22.08
N ARG A 105 -0.10 -3.86 -21.75
CA ARG A 105 0.53 -2.59 -21.37
C ARG A 105 -0.01 -2.02 -20.06
N CYS A 106 -0.83 -2.81 -19.36
CA CYS A 106 -1.35 -2.49 -18.04
C CYS A 106 -0.24 -2.49 -16.98
N GLN A 107 -0.48 -1.73 -15.91
CA GLN A 107 0.43 -1.67 -14.77
C GLN A 107 0.51 -3.00 -14.00
N PHE A 108 -0.59 -3.73 -13.92
CA PHE A 108 -0.71 -5.05 -13.32
C PHE A 108 -1.33 -6.00 -14.34
N SER A 109 -0.67 -7.14 -14.56
CA SER A 109 -0.96 -7.96 -15.74
C SER A 109 -2.37 -8.53 -15.77
N PHE A 110 -2.92 -8.86 -14.59
CA PHE A 110 -4.29 -9.37 -14.45
C PHE A 110 -5.34 -8.37 -14.97
N ALA A 111 -5.07 -7.06 -14.94
CA ALA A 111 -6.03 -6.06 -15.37
C ALA A 111 -6.25 -6.03 -16.90
N CYS A 112 -5.36 -6.64 -17.70
CA CYS A 112 -5.46 -6.59 -19.16
C CYS A 112 -5.09 -7.89 -19.90
N ASP A 113 -5.00 -9.02 -19.19
CA ASP A 113 -4.64 -10.32 -19.78
C ASP A 113 -5.81 -11.01 -20.54
N SER A 114 -7.02 -10.45 -20.46
CA SER A 114 -8.29 -11.01 -20.97
C SER A 114 -8.76 -12.28 -20.27
N ILE A 115 -8.23 -12.56 -19.09
CA ILE A 115 -8.74 -13.54 -18.14
C ILE A 115 -9.75 -12.83 -17.24
N LYS A 116 -10.83 -13.51 -16.86
CA LYS A 116 -11.79 -12.94 -15.92
C LYS A 116 -11.21 -13.00 -14.51
N ASP A 117 -11.15 -11.85 -13.85
CA ASP A 117 -10.83 -11.71 -12.43
C ASP A 117 -11.80 -12.54 -11.57
N ARG A 118 -11.36 -13.74 -11.17
CA ARG A 118 -12.13 -14.66 -10.34
C ARG A 118 -11.33 -15.05 -9.11
N VAL A 119 -11.84 -14.65 -7.95
CA VAL A 119 -11.35 -15.13 -6.66
C VAL A 119 -11.76 -16.59 -6.51
N ASN A 120 -10.80 -17.51 -6.56
CA ASN A 120 -11.05 -18.96 -6.44
C ASN A 120 -10.62 -19.54 -5.08
N SER A 121 -10.11 -18.69 -4.18
CA SER A 121 -9.66 -19.08 -2.84
C SER A 121 -10.11 -18.01 -1.86
N GLU A 122 -11.10 -18.37 -1.02
CA GLU A 122 -11.63 -17.49 0.01
C GLU A 122 -10.57 -17.16 1.08
N TYR A 123 -9.74 -18.15 1.43
CA TYR A 123 -8.66 -17.97 2.40
C TYR A 123 -7.66 -16.91 1.94
N HIS A 124 -7.12 -17.04 0.72
CA HIS A 124 -6.17 -16.06 0.19
C HIS A 124 -6.81 -14.69 -0.02
N TRP A 125 -8.10 -14.65 -0.35
CA TRP A 125 -8.83 -13.39 -0.48
C TRP A 125 -8.94 -12.66 0.86
N ARG A 126 -9.23 -13.40 1.94
CA ARG A 126 -9.27 -12.85 3.29
C ARG A 126 -7.89 -12.29 3.69
N VAL A 127 -6.83 -13.04 3.45
CA VAL A 127 -5.46 -12.59 3.73
C VAL A 127 -5.12 -11.32 2.93
N ALA A 128 -5.44 -11.26 1.64
CA ALA A 128 -5.19 -10.08 0.81
C ALA A 128 -5.94 -8.84 1.33
N ARG A 129 -7.19 -9.02 1.79
CA ARG A 129 -7.97 -7.94 2.42
C ARG A 129 -7.37 -7.49 3.75
N ASP A 130 -6.94 -8.42 4.59
CA ASP A 130 -6.33 -8.10 5.89
C ASP A 130 -5.00 -7.34 5.68
N VAL A 131 -4.19 -7.76 4.69
CA VAL A 131 -2.96 -7.07 4.31
C VAL A 131 -3.24 -5.68 3.75
N ALA A 132 -4.24 -5.52 2.87
CA ALA A 132 -4.63 -4.21 2.33
C ALA A 132 -4.98 -3.21 3.44
N MET A 133 -5.82 -3.64 4.39
CA MET A 133 -6.22 -2.82 5.53
C MET A 133 -5.04 -2.49 6.44
N ALA A 134 -4.18 -3.47 6.74
CA ALA A 134 -3.03 -3.27 7.63
C ALA A 134 -2.02 -2.29 7.03
N VAL A 135 -1.65 -2.45 5.76
CA VAL A 135 -0.62 -1.61 5.12
C VAL A 135 -1.08 -0.17 4.89
N THR A 136 -2.39 0.05 4.67
CA THR A 136 -2.93 1.41 4.53
C THR A 136 -3.07 2.13 5.87
N ALA A 137 -3.25 1.41 6.97
CA ALA A 137 -3.34 1.97 8.32
C ALA A 137 -2.00 2.46 8.89
N GLY A 138 -0.87 1.95 8.41
CA GLY A 138 0.49 2.29 8.89
C GLY A 138 1.11 1.14 9.66
#